data_AF-A0A533RJC2-F1
#
_entry.id   AF-A0A533RJC2-F1
#
_cell.length_a   1.000
_cell.length_b   1.000
_cell.length_c   1.000
_cell.angle_alpha   90.00
_cell.angle_beta   90.00
_cell.angle_gamma   90.00
#
_symmetry.space_group_name_H-M   'P 1'
#
loop_
_entity.id
_entity.type
_entity.pdbx_description
1 polymer ?
#
loop_
_entity_poly.entity_id
_entity_poly.type
_entity_poly.pdbx_seq_one_letter_code
_entity_poly.pdbx_strand_id
1 'polypeptide(L)'
;MSIIIVAALLIVGLVGAAVLAIGVPAVLGLVAYGSAEERKAAKAESKPVAEAEKTAKAERKIYLERGVARGFVILGGAFWAIAAFAGLYSYQQTGMGSALMAAAVPLLATAATLVIGWYWERVAAALLAVATAAAVVWGVAHGFEIGVWILTTLALLGPMATASALFWMARRDQEALEFSFRLSSMGEPARQESSH
;
A
#
# COMPACT_ATOMS: atom_id res chain seq x y z
N MET A 1 -31.17 4.26 17.22
CA MET A 1 -29.94 4.99 16.82
C MET A 1 -30.38 6.23 16.05
N SER A 2 -29.97 7.44 16.47
CA SER A 2 -30.47 8.69 15.89
C SER A 2 -30.03 8.84 14.42
N ILE A 3 -30.94 9.25 13.53
CA ILE A 3 -30.67 9.57 12.12
C ILE A 3 -29.50 10.56 11.98
N ILE A 4 -29.32 11.44 12.97
CA ILE A 4 -28.25 12.43 13.02
C ILE A 4 -26.87 11.77 13.14
N ILE A 5 -26.76 10.66 13.87
CA ILE A 5 -25.49 9.93 14.06
C ILE A 5 -25.11 9.19 12.77
N VAL A 6 -26.10 8.60 12.08
CA VAL A 6 -25.88 7.94 10.78
C VAL A 6 -25.45 8.95 9.71
N ALA A 7 -26.09 10.12 9.67
CA ALA A 7 -25.70 11.20 8.76
C ALA A 7 -24.30 11.74 9.06
N ALA A 8 -23.94 11.92 10.33
CA ALA A 8 -22.60 12.35 10.73
C ALA A 8 -21.52 11.34 10.33
N LEU A 9 -21.76 10.05 10.53
CA LEU A 9 -20.83 8.98 10.13
C LEU A 9 -20.67 8.88 8.61
N LEU A 10 -21.75 9.06 7.85
CA LEU A 10 -21.67 9.10 6.38
C LEU A 10 -20.88 10.31 5.89
N ILE A 11 -21.08 11.49 6.47
CA ILE A 11 -20.34 12.70 6.09
C ILE A 11 -18.86 12.54 6.44
N VAL A 12 -18.53 12.06 7.64
CA VAL A 12 -17.14 11.84 8.06
C VAL A 12 -16.47 10.76 7.20
N GLY A 13 -17.19 9.67 6.88
CA GLY A 13 -16.69 8.61 6.00
C GLY A 13 -16.43 9.10 4.57
N LEU A 14 -17.33 9.93 4.03
CA LEU A 14 -17.24 10.44 2.66
C LEU A 14 -16.18 11.55 2.55
N VAL A 15 -16.07 12.42 3.55
CA VAL A 15 -14.99 13.41 3.66
C VAL A 15 -13.64 12.71 3.85
N GLY A 16 -13.57 11.67 4.68
CA GLY A 16 -12.37 10.85 4.84
C GLY A 16 -11.96 10.18 3.53
N ALA A 17 -12.91 9.56 2.82
CA ALA A 17 -12.66 8.96 1.52
C ALA A 17 -12.19 9.99 0.47
N ALA A 18 -12.77 11.20 0.45
CA ALA A 18 -12.36 12.28 -0.44
C ALA A 18 -10.96 12.81 -0.11
N VAL A 19 -10.64 13.00 1.17
CA VAL A 19 -9.30 13.41 1.62
C VAL A 19 -8.26 12.36 1.27
N LEU A 20 -8.58 11.06 1.36
CA LEU A 20 -7.68 9.99 0.94
C LEU A 20 -7.53 9.93 -0.58
N ALA A 21 -8.62 10.08 -1.33
CA ALA A 21 -8.62 10.07 -2.78
C ALA A 21 -7.83 11.25 -3.38
N ILE A 22 -7.74 12.38 -2.68
CA ILE A 22 -7.03 13.58 -3.15
C ILE A 22 -5.63 13.69 -2.52
N GLY A 23 -5.50 13.37 -1.24
CA GLY A 23 -4.25 13.50 -0.48
C GLY A 23 -3.18 12.50 -0.91
N VAL A 24 -3.56 11.27 -1.24
CA VAL A 24 -2.60 10.24 -1.69
C VAL A 24 -1.99 10.61 -3.05
N PRO A 25 -2.77 10.99 -4.08
CA PRO A 25 -2.20 11.48 -5.33
C PRO A 25 -1.38 12.77 -5.18
N ALA A 26 -1.77 13.69 -4.28
CA ALA A 26 -1.05 14.94 -4.08
C ALA A 26 0.34 14.74 -3.44
N VAL A 27 0.44 13.89 -2.41
CA VAL A 27 1.72 13.56 -1.77
C VAL A 27 2.61 12.75 -2.72
N LEU A 28 2.03 11.80 -3.46
CA LEU A 28 2.77 11.06 -4.49
C LEU A 28 3.21 11.96 -5.66
N GLY A 29 2.39 12.94 -6.03
CA GLY A 29 2.69 13.95 -7.04
C GLY A 29 3.88 14.83 -6.65
N LEU A 30 3.95 15.27 -5.39
CA LEU A 30 5.06 16.08 -4.86
C LEU A 30 6.40 15.32 -4.85
N VAL A 31 6.39 14.04 -4.43
CA VAL A 31 7.60 13.19 -4.43
C VAL A 31 8.05 12.85 -5.87
N ALA A 32 7.09 12.65 -6.78
CA ALA A 32 7.38 12.43 -8.19
C ALA A 32 7.86 13.70 -8.91
N TYR A 33 7.48 14.89 -8.44
CA TYR A 33 7.90 16.17 -9.04
C TYR A 33 9.36 16.48 -8.70
N GLY A 34 9.77 16.31 -7.44
CA GLY A 34 11.17 16.53 -7.02
C GLY A 34 12.19 15.66 -7.77
N SER A 35 11.82 14.42 -8.12
CA SER A 35 12.68 13.50 -8.88
C SER A 35 12.67 13.71 -10.40
N ALA A 36 11.66 14.39 -10.94
CA ALA A 36 11.57 14.74 -12.36
C ALA A 36 12.41 15.98 -12.72
N GLU A 37 12.58 16.89 -11.75
CA GLU A 37 13.35 18.12 -11.91
C GLU A 37 14.85 17.84 -12.00
N GLU A 38 15.38 16.95 -11.15
CA GLU A 38 16.77 16.46 -11.21
C GLU A 38 17.11 15.75 -12.54
N ARG A 39 16.12 15.10 -13.16
CA ARG A 39 16.31 14.36 -14.41
C ARG A 39 16.21 15.23 -15.66
N LYS A 40 15.46 16.33 -15.63
CA LYS A 40 15.50 17.30 -16.75
C LYS A 40 16.89 17.89 -16.91
N ALA A 41 17.64 18.05 -15.81
CA ALA A 41 19.05 18.43 -15.85
C ALA A 41 19.94 17.31 -16.45
N ALA A 42 19.64 16.03 -16.18
CA ALA A 42 20.42 14.90 -16.71
C ALA A 42 20.06 14.48 -18.16
N LYS A 43 18.87 14.83 -18.67
CA LYS A 43 18.35 14.37 -19.98
C LYS A 43 18.83 15.20 -21.19
N ALA A 44 19.64 16.24 -20.96
CA ALA A 44 20.19 17.06 -22.04
C ALA A 44 21.31 16.38 -22.84
N GLU A 45 21.85 15.25 -22.37
CA GLU A 45 22.98 14.55 -23.01
C GLU A 45 22.68 13.10 -23.38
N SER A 46 22.76 12.83 -24.69
CA SER A 46 23.13 11.55 -25.33
C SER A 46 22.06 10.49 -25.60
N LYS A 47 22.35 9.71 -26.66
CA LYS A 47 21.47 8.84 -27.48
C LYS A 47 21.31 7.34 -27.08
N PRO A 48 21.79 6.77 -25.96
CA PRO A 48 21.42 5.40 -25.53
C PRO A 48 20.03 5.34 -24.88
N VAL A 49 19.13 6.25 -25.27
CA VAL A 49 17.95 6.65 -24.50
C VAL A 49 16.87 5.57 -24.49
N ALA A 50 16.74 4.75 -25.54
CA ALA A 50 15.58 3.87 -25.67
C ALA A 50 15.56 2.68 -24.70
N GLU A 51 16.70 2.02 -24.44
CA GLU A 51 16.79 0.92 -23.47
C GLU A 51 16.91 1.44 -22.02
N ALA A 52 17.66 2.53 -21.83
CA ALA A 52 17.75 3.23 -20.54
C ALA A 52 16.37 3.80 -20.12
N GLU A 53 15.55 4.26 -21.06
CA GLU A 53 14.20 4.76 -20.77
C GLU A 53 13.23 3.62 -20.43
N LYS A 54 13.36 2.43 -21.06
CA LYS A 54 12.54 1.26 -20.74
C LYS A 54 12.83 0.73 -19.33
N THR A 55 14.10 0.59 -18.98
CA THR A 55 14.53 0.17 -17.63
C THR A 55 14.11 1.19 -16.57
N ALA A 56 14.33 2.49 -16.82
CA ALA A 56 13.90 3.55 -15.90
C ALA A 56 12.36 3.59 -15.70
N LYS A 57 11.58 3.30 -16.74
CA LYS A 57 10.10 3.19 -16.63
C LYS A 57 9.70 1.98 -15.80
N ALA A 58 10.35 0.83 -15.99
CA ALA A 58 10.06 -0.38 -15.21
C ALA A 58 10.41 -0.20 -13.73
N GLU A 59 11.57 0.38 -13.42
CA GLU A 59 11.93 0.73 -12.03
C GLU A 59 10.92 1.70 -11.41
N ARG A 60 10.50 2.73 -12.15
CA ARG A 60 9.50 3.69 -11.67
C ARG A 60 8.18 3.02 -11.32
N LYS A 61 7.74 2.05 -12.13
CA LYS A 61 6.52 1.28 -11.87
C LYS A 61 6.64 0.51 -10.55
N ILE A 62 7.77 -0.15 -10.30
CA ILE A 62 8.01 -0.88 -9.04
C ILE A 62 7.97 0.05 -7.83
N TYR A 63 8.67 1.19 -7.89
CA TYR A 63 8.66 2.16 -6.78
C TYR A 63 7.25 2.72 -6.53
N LEU A 64 6.49 2.96 -7.59
CA LEU A 64 5.11 3.43 -7.49
C LEU A 64 4.21 2.36 -6.83
N GLU A 65 4.28 1.11 -7.28
CA GLU A 65 3.50 0.01 -6.71
C GLU A 65 3.79 -0.20 -5.22
N ARG A 66 5.07 -0.14 -4.83
CA ARG A 66 5.50 -0.18 -3.43
C ARG A 66 4.97 0.99 -2.61
N GLY A 67 5.09 2.20 -3.16
CA GLY A 67 4.62 3.42 -2.50
C GLY A 67 3.11 3.39 -2.26
N VAL A 68 2.34 3.00 -3.28
CA VAL A 68 0.89 2.89 -3.20
C VAL A 68 0.47 1.78 -2.23
N ALA A 69 1.11 0.60 -2.27
CA ALA A 69 0.83 -0.49 -1.35
C ALA A 69 1.03 -0.06 0.11
N ARG A 70 2.14 0.61 0.41
CA ARG A 70 2.43 1.13 1.77
C ARG A 70 1.42 2.21 2.17
N GLY A 71 1.03 3.07 1.23
CA GLY A 71 -0.03 4.06 1.44
C GLY A 71 -1.33 3.41 1.92
N PHE A 72 -1.81 2.36 1.24
CA PHE A 72 -3.00 1.63 1.67
C PHE A 72 -2.87 1.03 3.07
N VAL A 73 -1.72 0.44 3.40
CA VAL A 73 -1.47 -0.16 4.73
C VAL A 73 -1.46 0.90 5.84
N ILE A 74 -0.83 2.05 5.61
CA ILE A 74 -0.79 3.16 6.57
C ILE A 74 -2.19 3.73 6.79
N LEU A 75 -2.91 4.00 5.71
CA LEU A 75 -4.23 4.63 5.77
C LEU A 75 -5.29 3.71 6.36
N GLY A 76 -5.29 2.44 5.96
CA GLY A 76 -6.16 1.42 6.57
C GLY A 76 -5.86 1.27 8.06
N GLY A 77 -4.58 1.20 8.44
CA GLY A 77 -4.14 1.15 9.83
C GLY A 77 -4.65 2.32 10.68
N ALA A 78 -4.42 3.53 10.19
CA ALA A 78 -4.87 4.75 10.86
C ALA A 78 -6.40 4.80 10.99
N PHE A 79 -7.12 4.46 9.93
CA PHE A 79 -8.58 4.41 9.95
C PHE A 79 -9.09 3.44 11.03
N TRP A 80 -8.57 2.20 11.07
CA TRP A 80 -9.03 1.19 12.03
C TRP A 80 -8.59 1.48 13.45
N ALA A 81 -7.44 2.12 13.67
CA ALA A 81 -7.04 2.62 14.97
C ALA A 81 -8.01 3.68 15.51
N ILE A 82 -8.38 4.65 14.66
CA ILE A 82 -9.36 5.68 14.99
C ILE A 82 -10.74 5.04 15.25
N ALA A 83 -11.16 4.09 14.40
CA ALA A 83 -12.44 3.41 14.55
C ALA A 83 -12.52 2.59 15.85
N ALA A 84 -11.46 1.84 16.18
CA ALA A 84 -11.37 1.07 17.43
C ALA A 84 -11.41 1.99 18.66
N PHE A 85 -10.64 3.08 18.62
CA PHE A 85 -10.65 4.09 19.68
C PHE A 85 -12.05 4.71 19.84
N ALA A 86 -12.61 5.22 18.75
CA ALA A 86 -13.89 5.92 18.74
C ALA A 86 -15.04 5.01 19.19
N GLY A 87 -15.05 3.75 18.75
CA GLY A 87 -16.04 2.77 19.19
C GLY A 87 -16.02 2.59 20.70
N LEU A 88 -14.88 2.20 21.27
CA LEU A 88 -14.76 1.92 22.71
C LEU A 88 -14.96 3.16 23.59
N TYR A 89 -14.51 4.33 23.12
CA TYR A 89 -14.67 5.59 23.85
C TYR A 89 -16.11 6.11 23.81
N SER A 90 -16.76 6.07 22.64
CA SER A 90 -18.11 6.63 22.46
C SER A 90 -19.20 5.85 23.19
N TYR A 91 -19.05 4.53 23.34
CA TYR A 91 -20.02 3.71 24.06
C TYR A 91 -19.87 3.78 25.60
N GLN A 92 -18.95 4.59 26.13
CA GLN A 92 -18.65 4.76 27.57
C GLN A 92 -18.42 3.45 28.35
N GLN A 93 -18.26 2.31 27.68
CA GLN A 93 -18.16 1.01 28.34
C GLN A 93 -16.78 0.78 28.96
N THR A 94 -15.77 1.56 28.56
CA THR A 94 -14.39 1.35 29.00
C THR A 94 -13.67 2.68 29.16
N GLY A 95 -12.69 2.76 30.08
CA GLY A 95 -11.92 3.99 30.31
C GLY A 95 -11.04 4.39 29.12
N MET A 96 -10.49 5.61 29.13
CA MET A 96 -9.61 6.11 28.05
C MET A 96 -8.42 5.18 27.79
N GLY A 97 -7.87 4.55 28.84
CA GLY A 97 -6.75 3.62 28.74
C GLY A 97 -7.06 2.36 27.93
N SER A 98 -8.22 1.75 28.11
CA SER A 98 -8.62 0.55 27.35
C SER A 98 -8.94 0.87 25.89
N ALA A 99 -9.55 2.03 25.61
CA ALA A 99 -9.76 2.50 24.24
C ALA A 99 -8.43 2.73 23.51
N LEU A 100 -7.42 3.31 24.19
CA LEU A 100 -6.08 3.47 23.65
C LEU A 100 -5.39 2.13 23.38
N MET A 101 -5.48 1.16 24.31
CA MET A 101 -4.90 -0.17 24.11
C MET A 101 -5.55 -0.89 22.93
N ALA A 102 -6.86 -0.77 22.74
CA ALA A 102 -7.54 -1.34 21.59
C ALA A 102 -7.11 -0.68 20.26
N ALA A 103 -6.91 0.64 20.24
CA ALA A 103 -6.41 1.36 19.09
C ALA A 103 -4.93 1.06 18.77
N ALA A 104 -4.14 0.68 19.79
CA ALA A 104 -2.76 0.26 19.60
C ALA A 104 -2.65 -1.04 18.79
N VAL A 105 -3.63 -1.94 18.86
CA VAL A 105 -3.63 -3.21 18.12
C VAL A 105 -3.52 -3.00 16.61
N PRO A 106 -4.43 -2.26 15.93
CA PRO A 106 -4.29 -2.00 14.50
C PRO A 106 -3.05 -1.18 14.15
N LEU A 107 -2.61 -0.26 15.01
CA LEU A 107 -1.35 0.48 14.78
C LEU A 107 -0.13 -0.44 14.77
N LEU A 108 -0.03 -1.35 15.74
CA LEU A 108 1.05 -2.32 15.82
C LEU A 108 0.99 -3.32 14.65
N ALA A 109 -0.21 -3.76 14.25
CA ALA A 109 -0.39 -4.62 13.08
C ALA A 109 0.07 -3.92 11.78
N THR A 110 -0.26 -2.64 11.62
CA THR A 110 0.20 -1.81 10.50
C THR A 110 1.71 -1.62 10.52
N ALA A 111 2.29 -1.31 11.68
CA ALA A 111 3.75 -1.17 11.83
C ALA A 111 4.47 -2.49 11.48
N ALA A 112 3.99 -3.63 12.00
CA ALA A 112 4.53 -4.93 11.68
C ALA A 112 4.44 -5.23 10.18
N THR A 113 3.30 -4.94 9.56
CA THR A 113 3.10 -5.13 8.11
C THR A 113 4.06 -4.28 7.28
N LEU A 114 4.30 -3.02 7.68
CA LEU A 114 5.25 -2.14 7.00
C LEU A 114 6.70 -2.60 7.17
N VAL A 115 7.09 -3.03 8.37
CA VAL A 115 8.43 -3.57 8.63
C VAL A 115 8.67 -4.84 7.81
N ILE A 116 7.71 -5.77 7.82
CA ILE A 116 7.78 -7.00 7.01
C ILE A 116 7.79 -6.65 5.52
N GLY A 117 6.92 -5.75 5.07
CA GLY A 117 6.83 -5.31 3.69
C GLY A 117 8.05 -4.52 3.20
N TRP A 118 8.95 -4.09 4.09
CA TRP A 118 10.21 -3.46 3.69
C TRP A 118 11.24 -4.48 3.22
N TYR A 119 11.27 -5.66 3.84
CA TYR A 119 12.30 -6.68 3.59
C TYR A 119 11.75 -7.93 2.88
N TRP A 120 10.47 -8.25 3.06
CA TRP A 120 9.85 -9.51 2.65
C TRP A 120 8.51 -9.27 1.95
N GLU A 121 8.54 -8.65 0.77
CA GLU A 121 7.33 -8.25 0.02
C GLU A 121 6.38 -9.42 -0.28
N ARG A 122 6.91 -10.61 -0.59
CA ARG A 122 6.08 -11.82 -0.80
C ARG A 122 5.38 -12.27 0.47
N VAL A 123 6.07 -12.19 1.60
CA VAL A 123 5.50 -12.57 2.90
C VAL A 123 4.43 -11.56 3.29
N ALA A 124 4.68 -10.27 3.10
CA ALA A 124 3.68 -9.23 3.33
C ALA A 124 2.43 -9.43 2.46
N ALA A 125 2.60 -9.70 1.17
CA ALA A 125 1.49 -10.02 0.27
C ALA A 125 0.69 -11.24 0.76
N ALA A 126 1.38 -12.35 1.07
CA ALA A 126 0.73 -13.56 1.57
C ALA A 126 -0.02 -13.32 2.89
N LEU A 127 0.59 -12.61 3.84
CA LEU A 127 -0.02 -12.27 5.13
C LEU A 127 -1.25 -11.38 4.95
N LEU A 128 -1.20 -10.39 4.06
CA LEU A 128 -2.35 -9.52 3.75
C LEU A 128 -3.48 -10.30 3.08
N ALA A 129 -3.17 -11.23 2.17
CA ALA A 129 -4.16 -12.12 1.57
C ALA A 129 -4.83 -13.03 2.60
N VAL A 130 -4.03 -13.68 3.47
CA VAL A 130 -4.54 -14.52 4.56
C VAL A 130 -5.38 -13.71 5.53
N ALA A 131 -4.94 -12.51 5.91
CA ALA A 131 -5.67 -11.64 6.81
C ALA A 131 -6.99 -11.14 6.19
N THR A 132 -7.01 -10.90 4.87
CA THR A 132 -8.26 -10.58 4.13
C THR A 132 -9.24 -11.75 4.20
N ALA A 133 -8.78 -12.98 3.93
CA ALA A 133 -9.62 -14.17 4.03
C ALA A 133 -10.13 -14.42 5.47
N ALA A 134 -9.25 -14.25 6.46
CA ALA A 134 -9.61 -14.38 7.87
C ALA A 134 -10.68 -13.35 8.29
N ALA A 135 -10.57 -12.10 7.84
CA ALA A 135 -11.57 -11.07 8.11
C ALA A 135 -12.94 -11.39 7.47
N VAL A 136 -12.96 -11.99 6.28
CA VAL A 136 -14.21 -12.47 5.65
C VAL A 136 -14.82 -13.61 6.47
N VAL A 137 -14.03 -14.63 6.83
CA VAL A 137 -14.51 -15.76 7.66
C VAL A 137 -15.04 -15.25 9.00
N TRP A 138 -14.33 -14.31 9.63
CA TRP A 138 -14.76 -13.67 10.88
C TRP A 138 -16.10 -12.95 10.73
N GLY A 139 -16.27 -12.14 9.68
CA GLY A 139 -17.50 -11.40 9.41
C GLY A 139 -18.70 -12.32 9.16
N VAL A 140 -18.49 -13.43 8.45
CA VAL A 140 -19.53 -14.45 8.24
C VAL A 140 -19.90 -15.14 9.55
N ALA A 141 -18.90 -15.55 10.34
CA ALA A 141 -19.13 -16.23 11.62
C ALA A 141 -19.90 -15.37 12.63
N HIS A 142 -19.72 -14.05 12.61
CA HIS A 142 -20.41 -13.11 13.49
C HIS A 142 -21.69 -12.51 12.89
N GLY A 143 -22.10 -12.96 11.69
CA GLY A 143 -23.33 -12.51 11.07
C GLY A 143 -23.37 -11.00 10.80
N PHE A 144 -22.28 -10.44 10.24
CA PHE A 144 -22.21 -9.01 9.92
C PHE A 144 -23.40 -8.56 9.07
N GLU A 145 -24.03 -7.46 9.47
CA GLU A 145 -25.09 -6.82 8.69
C GLU A 145 -24.54 -6.24 7.39
N ILE A 146 -25.42 -6.00 6.39
CA ILE A 146 -25.03 -5.46 5.08
C ILE A 146 -24.22 -4.16 5.20
N GLY A 147 -24.60 -3.26 6.13
CA GLY A 147 -23.87 -2.00 6.35
C GLY A 147 -22.45 -2.22 6.87
N VAL A 148 -22.27 -3.19 7.77
CA VAL A 148 -20.95 -3.57 8.29
C VAL A 148 -20.12 -4.22 7.19
N TRP A 149 -20.73 -5.04 6.32
CA TRP A 149 -20.05 -5.60 5.15
C TRP A 149 -19.55 -4.53 4.19
N ILE A 150 -20.36 -3.51 3.90
CA ILE A 150 -19.95 -2.40 3.02
C ILE A 150 -18.75 -1.66 3.62
N LEU A 151 -18.83 -1.28 4.90
CA LEU A 151 -17.74 -0.60 5.59
C LEU A 151 -16.48 -1.46 5.68
N THR A 152 -16.62 -2.72 6.06
CA THR A 152 -15.49 -3.67 6.17
C THR A 152 -14.85 -3.91 4.81
N THR A 153 -15.65 -4.02 3.75
CA THR A 153 -15.12 -4.22 2.40
C THR A 153 -14.35 -3.00 1.91
N LEU A 154 -14.91 -1.80 2.07
CA LEU A 154 -14.28 -0.58 1.55
C LEU A 154 -13.09 -0.12 2.40
N ALA A 155 -13.17 -0.27 3.72
CA ALA A 155 -12.17 0.28 4.63
C ALA A 155 -11.15 -0.74 5.14
N LEU A 156 -11.36 -2.05 4.94
CA LEU A 156 -10.44 -3.10 5.35
C LEU A 156 -10.08 -4.03 4.18
N LEU A 157 -11.05 -4.80 3.67
CA LEU A 157 -10.77 -5.89 2.74
C LEU A 157 -10.21 -5.38 1.40
N GLY A 158 -10.80 -4.31 0.85
CA GLY A 158 -10.38 -3.69 -0.40
C GLY A 158 -8.93 -3.21 -0.31
N PRO A 159 -8.60 -2.27 0.60
CA PRO A 159 -7.23 -1.82 0.81
C PRO A 159 -6.23 -2.94 1.06
N MET A 160 -6.57 -3.95 1.87
CA MET A 160 -5.68 -5.09 2.15
C MET A 160 -5.45 -5.97 0.92
N ALA A 161 -6.52 -6.30 0.19
CA ALA A 161 -6.44 -7.09 -1.04
C ALA A 161 -5.66 -6.35 -2.14
N THR A 162 -5.90 -5.04 -2.29
CA THR A 162 -5.14 -4.19 -3.22
C THR A 162 -3.67 -4.11 -2.83
N ALA A 163 -3.36 -3.84 -1.56
CA ALA A 163 -1.97 -3.82 -1.08
C ALA A 163 -1.28 -5.18 -1.29
N SER A 164 -1.97 -6.28 -1.01
CA SER A 164 -1.48 -7.65 -1.27
C SER A 164 -1.13 -7.84 -2.74
N ALA A 165 -2.03 -7.47 -3.65
CA ALA A 165 -1.80 -7.58 -5.08
C ALA A 165 -0.61 -6.72 -5.55
N LEU A 166 -0.51 -5.48 -5.06
CA LEU A 166 0.59 -4.58 -5.41
C LEU A 166 1.95 -5.07 -4.90
N PHE A 167 2.03 -5.58 -3.66
CA PHE A 167 3.26 -6.19 -3.17
C PHE A 167 3.68 -7.42 -3.98
N TRP A 168 2.70 -8.23 -4.40
CA TRP A 168 2.97 -9.39 -5.26
C TRP A 168 3.48 -8.99 -6.65
N MET A 169 2.85 -7.99 -7.27
CA MET A 169 3.26 -7.46 -8.58
C MET A 169 4.64 -6.82 -8.53
N ALA A 170 4.89 -5.94 -7.55
CA ALA A 170 6.17 -5.26 -7.39
C ALA A 170 7.34 -6.26 -7.28
N ARG A 171 7.13 -7.38 -6.58
CA ARG A 171 8.14 -8.43 -6.49
C ARG A 171 8.35 -9.16 -7.81
N ARG A 172 7.26 -9.54 -8.50
CA ARG A 172 7.38 -10.22 -9.80
C ARG A 172 8.11 -9.36 -10.81
N ASP A 173 7.83 -8.07 -10.83
CA ASP A 173 8.50 -7.13 -11.72
C ASP A 173 9.98 -6.98 -11.36
N GLN A 174 10.33 -6.96 -10.08
CA GLN A 174 11.73 -6.96 -9.64
C GLN A 174 12.46 -8.23 -10.09
N GLU A 175 11.85 -9.40 -9.95
CA GLU A 175 12.44 -10.68 -10.39
C GLU A 175 12.67 -10.72 -11.91
N ALA A 176 11.73 -10.16 -12.68
CA ALA A 176 11.87 -10.06 -14.13
C ALA A 176 13.03 -9.14 -14.54
N LEU A 177 13.21 -8.01 -13.87
CA LEU A 177 14.34 -7.10 -14.08
C LEU A 177 15.69 -7.73 -13.69
N GLU A 178 15.76 -8.38 -12.53
CA GLU A 178 16.98 -9.08 -12.10
C GLU A 178 17.38 -10.18 -13.10
N PHE A 179 16.40 -10.90 -13.64
CA PHE A 179 16.64 -11.92 -14.67
C PHE A 179 17.12 -11.31 -16.00
N SER A 180 16.54 -10.20 -16.45
CA SER A 180 17.00 -9.53 -17.68
C SER A 180 18.43 -9.00 -17.55
N PHE A 181 18.81 -8.45 -16.39
CA PHE A 181 20.17 -8.00 -16.16
C PHE A 181 21.17 -9.16 -16.16
N ARG A 182 20.83 -10.30 -15.54
CA ARG A 182 21.68 -11.51 -15.56
C ARG A 182 21.91 -12.03 -16.98
N LEU A 183 20.86 -12.12 -17.79
CA LEU A 183 20.98 -12.51 -19.20
C LEU A 183 21.88 -11.57 -20.00
N SER A 184 21.73 -10.26 -19.79
CA SER A 184 22.55 -9.23 -20.45
C SER A 184 24.03 -9.41 -20.11
N SER A 185 24.36 -9.65 -18.84
CA SER A 185 25.74 -9.85 -18.37
C SER A 185 26.40 -11.15 -18.88
N MET A 186 25.60 -12.17 -19.23
CA MET A 186 26.13 -13.44 -19.78
C MET A 186 26.42 -13.37 -21.29
N GLY A 187 25.89 -12.36 -22.00
CA GLY A 187 26.13 -12.16 -23.43
C GLY A 187 27.43 -11.42 -23.78
N GLU A 188 28.13 -10.88 -22.78
CA GLU A 188 29.36 -10.09 -22.94
C GLU A 188 30.74 -10.81 -22.98
N PRO A 189 30.91 -12.14 -22.85
CA PRO A 189 32.26 -12.70 -22.74
C PRO A 189 33.03 -12.88 -24.07
N ALA A 190 32.44 -12.67 -25.25
CA ALA A 190 33.06 -13.08 -26.52
C ALA A 190 33.66 -11.96 -27.39
N ARG A 191 33.59 -10.68 -27.00
CA ARG A 191 34.12 -9.56 -27.83
C ARG A 191 35.50 -9.04 -27.46
N GLN A 192 36.09 -9.48 -26.35
CA GLN A 192 37.40 -8.97 -25.91
C GLN A 192 38.60 -9.82 -26.36
N GLU A 193 38.41 -11.00 -26.95
CA GLU A 193 39.54 -11.86 -27.35
C GLU A 193 40.06 -11.65 -28.79
N SER A 194 39.42 -10.83 -29.64
CA SER A 194 39.86 -10.67 -31.04
C SER A 194 40.74 -9.45 -31.31
N SER A 195 41.32 -8.83 -30.28
CA SER A 195 42.10 -7.58 -30.39
C SER A 195 43.56 -7.69 -29.92
N HIS A 196 44.14 -8.89 -29.93
CA HIS A 196 45.57 -9.12 -29.73
C HIS A 196 46.19 -9.87 -30.90
#